data_AF-A0A6A4R2B1-F1
#
_entry.id   AF-A0A6A4R2B1-F1
#
_cell.length_a   1.000
_cell.length_b   1.000
_cell.length_c   1.000
_cell.angle_alpha   90.00
_cell.angle_beta   90.00
_cell.angle_gamma   90.00
#
_symmetry.space_group_name_H-M   'P 1'
#
loop_
_entity.id
_entity.type
_entity.pdbx_description
1 polymer ?
#
loop_
_entity_poly.entity_id
_entity_poly.type
_entity_poly.pdbx_seq_one_letter_code
_entity_poly.pdbx_strand_id
1 'polypeptide(L)'
;MPMLVTVDNSLQLFMGWEGVGLASFLLIHFWFTRLQADKAATKAMPVNQVGDFGLAPGISGCFTLFQTVDFSTVFTRASAPRNSWISCNMRLNAITLICILFLIGAVGKSAQI
;
A
#
# COMPACT_ATOMS: atom_id res chain seq x y z
N MET A 1 -8.44 -6.33 10.32
CA MET A 1 -8.60 -7.57 9.53
C MET A 1 -9.89 -7.54 8.70
N PRO A 2 -11.12 -7.56 9.27
CA PRO A 2 -12.34 -7.59 8.45
C PRO A 2 -12.46 -6.38 7.52
N MET A 3 -12.13 -5.18 8.02
CA MET A 3 -12.13 -3.94 7.24
C MET A 3 -11.20 -3.95 6.00
N LEU A 4 -10.16 -4.79 6.01
CA LEU A 4 -9.22 -4.93 4.88
C LEU A 4 -9.71 -5.96 3.85
N VAL A 5 -10.51 -6.94 4.27
CA VAL A 5 -11.04 -7.99 3.40
C VAL A 5 -12.34 -7.52 2.71
N THR A 6 -13.13 -6.68 3.36
CA THR A 6 -14.40 -6.15 2.84
C THR A 6 -14.20 -4.84 2.07
N VAL A 7 -13.08 -4.70 1.36
CA VAL A 7 -12.67 -3.43 0.80
C VAL A 7 -13.01 -3.30 -0.67
N ASP A 8 -13.83 -2.31 -1.00
CA ASP A 8 -14.24 -2.02 -2.39
C ASP A 8 -13.52 -0.80 -2.98
N ASN A 9 -12.79 -0.08 -2.13
CA ASN A 9 -12.14 1.19 -2.43
C ASN A 9 -10.66 1.20 -2.05
N SER A 10 -9.83 1.75 -2.94
CA SER A 10 -8.38 1.90 -2.71
C SER A 10 -8.03 2.73 -1.47
N LEU A 11 -8.82 3.75 -1.12
CA LEU A 11 -8.63 4.54 0.10
C LEU A 11 -8.96 3.76 1.38
N GLN A 12 -10.04 2.99 1.36
CA GLN A 12 -10.38 2.13 2.50
C GLN A 12 -9.32 1.03 2.68
N LEU A 13 -8.69 0.58 1.58
CA LEU A 13 -7.58 -0.36 1.64
C LEU A 13 -6.38 0.29 2.35
N PHE A 14 -6.03 1.53 1.99
CA PHE A 14 -4.97 2.29 2.68
C PHE A 14 -5.24 2.45 4.18
N MET A 15 -6.46 2.84 4.57
CA MET A 15 -6.82 2.96 5.99
C MET A 15 -6.74 1.63 6.74
N GLY A 16 -7.27 0.55 6.16
CA GLY A 16 -7.16 -0.79 6.75
C GLY A 16 -5.71 -1.27 6.86
N TRP A 17 -4.87 -0.87 5.91
CA TRP A 17 -3.47 -1.23 5.79
C TRP A 17 -2.60 -0.59 6.87
N GLU A 18 -2.77 0.72 7.11
CA GLU A 18 -2.14 1.41 8.24
C GLU A 18 -2.67 0.88 9.58
N GLY A 19 -3.99 0.64 9.68
CA GLY A 19 -4.62 0.12 10.89
C GLY A 19 -4.06 -1.24 11.34
N VAL A 20 -3.77 -2.15 10.41
CA VAL A 20 -3.11 -3.44 10.73
C VAL A 20 -1.67 -3.23 11.20
N GLY A 21 -0.96 -2.23 10.65
CA GLY A 21 0.37 -1.85 11.10
C GLY A 21 0.38 -1.34 12.54
N LEU A 22 -0.54 -0.42 12.86
CA LEU A 22 -0.72 0.12 14.20
C LEU A 22 -1.10 -0.97 15.22
N ALA A 23 -2.05 -1.83 14.86
CA ALA A 23 -2.45 -2.95 15.72
C ALA A 23 -1.28 -3.90 16.01
N SER A 24 -0.44 -4.17 15.01
CA SER A 24 0.77 -5.00 15.18
C SER A 24 1.77 -4.34 16.13
N PHE A 25 1.99 -3.03 16.00
CA PHE A 25 2.84 -2.28 16.94
C PHE A 25 2.33 -2.33 18.38
N LEU A 26 1.03 -2.08 18.59
CA LEU A 26 0.39 -2.15 19.91
C LEU A 26 0.51 -3.53 20.56
N LEU A 27 0.38 -4.59 19.77
CA LEU A 27 0.52 -5.97 20.24
C LEU A 27 1.97 -6.32 20.63
N ILE A 28 2.96 -5.87 19.84
CA ILE A 28 4.39 -6.07 20.18
C ILE A 28 4.73 -5.27 21.45
N HIS A 29 4.17 -4.08 21.59
CA HIS A 29 4.36 -3.20 22.74
C HIS A 29 3.49 -3.59 23.97
N PHE A 30 2.77 -4.71 23.94
CA PHE A 30 1.89 -5.11 25.06
C PHE A 30 2.66 -5.26 26.39
N TRP A 31 3.88 -5.83 26.34
CA TRP A 31 4.78 -5.94 27.50
C TRP A 31 5.75 -4.75 27.57
N PHE A 32 5.20 -3.54 27.65
CA PHE A 32 5.96 -2.27 27.69
C PHE A 32 7.00 -2.18 28.82
N THR A 33 6.86 -3.00 29.88
CA THR A 33 7.82 -3.05 30.99
C THR A 33 9.16 -3.68 30.60
N ARG A 34 9.24 -4.42 29.48
CA ARG A 34 10.49 -5.01 28.97
C ARG A 34 11.11 -4.10 27.91
N LEU A 35 12.30 -3.56 28.21
CA LEU A 35 13.09 -2.74 27.26
C LEU A 35 13.36 -3.44 25.92
N GLN A 36 13.44 -4.77 25.89
CA GLN A 36 13.62 -5.52 24.65
C GLN A 36 12.35 -5.49 23.76
N ALA A 37 11.16 -5.54 24.36
CA ALA A 37 9.89 -5.51 23.63
C ALA A 37 9.64 -4.12 23.04
N ASP A 38 9.96 -3.06 23.79
CA ASP A 38 9.84 -1.68 23.33
C ASP A 38 10.79 -1.36 22.16
N LYS A 39 12.04 -1.81 22.24
CA LYS A 39 13.00 -1.73 21.12
C LYS A 39 12.53 -2.49 19.88
N ALA A 40 11.91 -3.65 20.06
CA ALA A 40 11.37 -4.43 18.95
C ALA A 40 10.16 -3.74 18.29
N ALA A 41 9.23 -3.20 19.08
CA ALA A 41 8.07 -2.46 18.59
C ALA A 41 8.51 -1.22 17.78
N THR A 42 9.43 -0.43 18.35
CA THR A 42 9.97 0.77 17.71
C THR A 42 10.71 0.46 16.41
N LYS A 43 11.35 -0.72 16.29
CA LYS A 43 12.00 -1.14 15.03
C LYS A 43 11.01 -1.67 13.99
N ALA A 44 9.89 -2.25 14.42
CA ALA A 44 8.89 -2.82 13.50
C ALA A 44 8.06 -1.73 12.79
N MET A 45 7.77 -0.61 13.46
CA MET A 45 6.93 0.46 12.92
C MET A 45 7.49 1.10 11.63
N PRO A 46 8.79 1.48 11.55
CA PRO A 46 9.35 2.10 10.36
C PRO A 46 9.40 1.13 9.17
N VAL A 47 9.70 -0.15 9.42
CA VAL A 47 9.76 -1.18 8.36
C VAL A 47 8.38 -1.37 7.72
N ASN A 48 7.34 -1.40 8.55
CA ASN A 48 5.96 -1.48 8.12
C ASN A 48 5.53 -0.22 7.33
N GLN A 49 6.08 0.95 7.67
CA GLN A 49 5.80 2.23 7.01
C GLN A 49 6.53 2.40 5.66
N VAL A 50 7.64 1.67 5.43
CA VAL A 50 8.32 1.62 4.12
C VAL A 50 7.43 0.96 3.06
N GLY A 51 6.61 -0.03 3.43
CA GLY A 51 5.59 -0.58 2.52
C GLY A 51 4.56 0.47 2.08
N ASP A 52 4.22 1.40 2.97
CA ASP A 52 3.23 2.45 2.69
C ASP A 52 3.76 3.46 1.65
N PHE A 53 5.09 3.61 1.54
CA PHE A 53 5.74 4.37 0.47
C PHE A 53 5.58 3.78 -0.93
N GLY A 54 5.26 2.48 -1.07
CA GLY A 54 4.87 1.89 -2.36
C GLY A 54 3.37 2.04 -2.62
N LEU A 55 2.56 1.83 -1.58
CA LEU A 55 1.10 1.83 -1.66
C LEU A 55 0.53 3.23 -1.96
N ALA A 56 0.97 4.27 -1.25
CA ALA A 56 0.46 5.63 -1.38
C ALA A 56 0.64 6.22 -2.80
N PRO A 57 1.84 6.19 -3.42
CA PRO A 57 1.99 6.64 -4.80
C PRO A 57 1.32 5.70 -5.81
N GLY A 58 1.12 4.42 -5.50
CA GLY A 58 0.34 3.49 -6.33
C GLY A 58 -1.13 3.91 -6.43
N ILE A 59 -1.74 4.26 -5.29
CA ILE A 59 -3.12 4.79 -5.22
C ILE A 59 -3.21 6.14 -5.93
N SER A 60 -2.25 7.04 -5.70
CA SER A 60 -2.20 8.35 -6.37
C SER A 60 -2.07 8.22 -7.90
N GLY A 61 -1.21 7.32 -8.38
CA GLY A 61 -1.08 7.00 -9.80
C GLY A 61 -2.35 6.40 -10.39
N CYS A 62 -3.02 5.52 -9.65
CA CYS A 62 -4.32 4.96 -10.06
C CYS A 62 -5.39 6.06 -10.16
N PHE A 63 -5.43 6.97 -9.19
CA PHE A 63 -6.37 8.09 -9.18
C PHE A 63 -6.11 9.07 -10.34
N THR A 64 -4.85 9.39 -10.64
CA THR A 64 -4.53 10.30 -11.76
C THR A 64 -4.94 9.73 -13.11
N LEU A 65 -4.77 8.41 -13.34
CA LEU A 65 -5.15 7.76 -14.60
C LEU A 65 -6.65 7.47 -14.74
N PHE A 66 -7.27 6.94 -13.68
CA PHE A 66 -8.63 6.44 -13.75
C PHE A 66 -9.67 7.40 -13.16
N GLN A 67 -9.24 8.44 -12.43
CA GLN A 67 -10.11 9.45 -11.78
C GLN A 67 -11.20 8.82 -10.90
N THR A 68 -10.89 7.70 -10.26
CA THR A 68 -11.80 6.93 -9.41
C THR A 68 -10.98 6.12 -8.41
N VAL A 69 -11.60 5.81 -7.28
CA VAL A 69 -10.99 5.04 -6.18
C VAL A 69 -11.60 3.64 -6.03
N ASP A 70 -12.75 3.38 -6.66
CA ASP A 70 -13.46 2.10 -6.61
C ASP A 70 -12.77 1.05 -7.51
N PHE A 71 -12.61 -0.18 -7.02
CA PHE A 71 -11.91 -1.20 -7.80
C PHE A 71 -12.70 -1.63 -9.05
N SER A 72 -14.03 -1.71 -8.98
CA SER A 72 -14.89 -2.14 -10.10
C SER A 72 -14.74 -1.25 -11.34
N THR A 73 -14.67 0.06 -11.14
CA THR A 73 -14.51 1.06 -12.20
C THR A 73 -13.07 1.07 -12.73
N VAL A 74 -12.07 0.88 -11.85
CA VAL A 74 -10.66 0.73 -12.25
C VAL A 74 -10.48 -0.49 -13.16
N PHE A 75 -11.00 -1.67 -12.79
CA PHE A 75 -10.87 -2.88 -13.62
C PHE A 75 -11.54 -2.73 -14.98
N THR A 76 -12.72 -2.10 -15.01
CA THR A 76 -13.43 -1.84 -16.26
C THR A 76 -12.61 -0.92 -17.18
N ARG A 77 -12.02 0.15 -16.63
CA ARG A 77 -11.21 1.11 -17.39
C ARG A 77 -9.82 0.60 -17.74
N ALA A 78 -9.27 -0.33 -16.97
CA ALA A 78 -7.97 -0.95 -17.23
C ALA A 78 -7.96 -1.80 -18.52
N SER A 79 -9.12 -2.35 -18.92
CA SER A 79 -9.27 -3.13 -20.15
C SER A 79 -9.10 -2.32 -21.46
N ALA A 80 -9.24 -0.99 -21.38
CA ALA A 80 -8.98 -0.08 -22.49
C ALA A 80 -7.63 0.62 -22.25
N PRO A 81 -6.50 0.07 -22.76
CA PRO A 81 -5.18 0.61 -22.48
C PRO A 81 -5.05 2.01 -23.07
N ARG A 82 -5.20 3.02 -22.22
CA ARG A 82 -4.83 4.39 -22.55
C ARG A 82 -3.31 4.43 -22.39
N ASN A 83 -2.56 4.44 -23.50
CA ASN A 83 -1.12 4.67 -23.50
C ASN A 83 -0.82 6.07 -22.95
N SER A 84 -0.86 6.24 -21.64
CA SER A 84 -0.54 7.49 -20.98
C SER A 84 0.93 7.47 -20.58
N TRP A 85 1.69 8.26 -21.34
CA TRP A 85 3.09 8.54 -21.17
C TRP A 85 3.33 9.22 -19.82
N ILE A 86 4.18 8.65 -18.98
CA ILE A 86 4.70 9.36 -17.82
C ILE A 86 6.07 9.94 -18.20
N SER A 87 6.09 11.27 -18.20
CA SER A 87 7.19 12.16 -18.57
C SER A 87 8.51 11.79 -17.87
N CYS A 88 9.45 11.19 -18.63
CA CYS A 88 10.91 11.32 -18.44
C CYS A 88 11.68 10.57 -19.55
N ASN A 89 11.34 10.77 -20.84
CA ASN A 89 12.00 10.14 -22.00
C ASN A 89 12.09 8.58 -21.98
N MET A 90 11.48 7.90 -21.00
CA MET A 90 11.37 6.45 -20.91
C MET A 90 9.95 6.03 -21.27
N ARG A 91 9.82 5.07 -22.20
CA ARG A 91 8.52 4.49 -22.60
C ARG A 91 8.08 3.46 -21.56
N LEU A 92 7.71 3.89 -20.37
CA LEU A 92 7.13 3.01 -19.35
C LEU A 92 5.61 3.03 -19.44
N ASN A 93 5.00 1.85 -19.41
CA ASN A 93 3.56 1.71 -19.34
C ASN A 93 3.12 2.17 -17.94
N ALA A 94 2.36 3.26 -17.83
CA ALA A 94 1.97 3.82 -16.54
C ALA A 94 1.27 2.79 -15.64
N ILE A 95 0.48 1.89 -16.24
CA ILE A 95 -0.19 0.78 -15.55
C ILE A 95 0.84 -0.18 -14.93
N THR A 96 1.90 -0.55 -15.66
CA THR A 96 2.95 -1.45 -15.13
C THR A 96 3.69 -0.83 -13.95
N LEU A 97 3.96 0.48 -14.00
CA LEU A 97 4.60 1.19 -12.89
C LEU A 97 3.70 1.17 -11.65
N ILE A 98 2.40 1.44 -11.80
CA ILE A 98 1.42 1.41 -10.70
C ILE A 98 1.33 0.01 -10.09
N CYS A 99 1.32 -1.05 -10.92
CA CYS A 99 1.33 -2.43 -10.44
C CYS A 99 2.61 -2.76 -9.64
N ILE A 100 3.78 -2.29 -10.10
CA ILE A 100 5.05 -2.49 -9.38
C ILE A 100 5.01 -1.75 -8.04
N LEU A 101 4.48 -0.52 -7.98
CA LEU A 101 4.31 0.22 -6.73
C LEU A 101 3.38 -0.48 -5.74
N PHE A 102 2.24 -1.01 -6.21
CA PHE A 102 1.36 -1.84 -5.38
C PHE A 102 2.06 -3.11 -4.88
N LEU A 103 2.88 -3.74 -5.72
CA LEU A 103 3.64 -4.92 -5.35
C LEU A 103 4.68 -4.60 -4.27
N ILE A 104 5.43 -3.51 -4.40
CA ILE A 104 6.37 -3.03 -3.37
C ILE A 104 5.65 -2.80 -2.04
N GLY A 105 4.43 -2.24 -2.08
CA GLY A 105 3.61 -2.09 -0.89
C GLY A 105 3.30 -3.43 -0.22
N ALA A 106 2.82 -4.41 -1.01
CA ALA A 106 2.51 -5.74 -0.52
C ALA A 106 3.72 -6.50 0.03
N VAL A 107 4.87 -6.40 -0.63
CA VAL A 107 6.17 -6.94 -0.19
C VAL A 107 6.54 -6.38 1.18
N GLY A 108 6.40 -5.06 1.37
CA GLY A 108 6.78 -4.36 2.60
C GLY A 108 6.04 -4.84 3.85
N LYS A 109 4.74 -5.19 3.74
CA LYS A 109 3.98 -5.76 4.88
C LYS A 109 4.16 -7.26 5.07
N SER A 110 4.51 -7.99 4.01
CA SER A 110 4.63 -9.46 4.04
C SER A 110 5.98 -9.94 4.58
N ALA A 111 6.86 -9.02 4.98
CA ALA A 111 8.21 -9.31 5.51
C ALA A 111 9.01 -10.28 4.62
N GLN A 112 9.01 -10.02 3.30
CA GLN A 112 9.80 -10.80 2.37
C GLN A 112 11.31 -10.52 2.52
N ILE A 113 12.12 -11.54 2.19
CA ILE A 113 13.57 -11.63 2.42
C ILE A 113 14.34 -10.95 1.30
#